data_AF-A0A662GN17-F1
#
_entry.id   AF-A0A662GN17-F1
#
_cell.length_a   1.000
_cell.length_b   1.000
_cell.length_c   1.000
_cell.angle_alpha   90.00
_cell.angle_beta   90.00
_cell.angle_gamma   90.00
#
_symmetry.space_group_name_H-M   'P 1'
#
loop_
_entity.id
_entity.type
_entity.pdbx_description
1 polymer ?
#
loop_
_entity_poly.entity_id
_entity_poly.type
_entity_poly.pdbx_seq_one_letter_code
_entity_poly.pdbx_strand_id
1 'polypeptide(L)'
;MWGGGVRAVSRYLLSLGVIVLFSFISVYLPPWAYSWAVLAYLVTFMAINMVVVGISARRLLRDLEYVSGGRVLFEETKRRVQLLRRRDRKLEEESRSQLRSQAKSMLGLLLAFVVIMVLFGTPQMRNLVVSAPKELIMGFVGDERVALFLSYLLFYLLLMVASTLVTKPFGAGGVQETLVVPSEYVVTERGLIIDSSIAYRFPLRAKGLNVSPSRRYVELVLSGAPALRGGGMTSRVRLYTSKFEELYEILKSNVVLEG
;
A
#
# COMPACT_ATOMS: atom_id res chain seq x y z
N MET A 1 20.59 -8.88 -5.44
CA MET A 1 20.08 -7.64 -6.10
C MET A 1 19.33 -7.86 -7.43
N TRP A 2 18.94 -9.09 -7.82
CA TRP A 2 18.33 -9.36 -9.15
C TRP A 2 16.80 -9.54 -9.17
N GLY A 3 16.12 -9.54 -8.01
CA GLY A 3 14.68 -9.82 -7.93
C GLY A 3 13.73 -8.65 -8.21
N GLY A 4 14.23 -7.41 -8.24
CA GLY A 4 13.41 -6.21 -8.42
C GLY A 4 13.04 -5.93 -9.89
N GLY A 5 13.99 -6.10 -10.81
CA GLY A 5 13.83 -5.84 -12.23
C GLY A 5 12.83 -6.78 -12.89
N VAL A 6 12.92 -8.09 -12.64
CA VAL A 6 12.00 -9.09 -13.21
C VAL A 6 10.56 -8.85 -12.77
N ARG A 7 10.35 -8.49 -11.49
CA ARG A 7 9.01 -8.14 -10.97
C ARG A 7 8.48 -6.85 -11.58
N ALA A 8 9.32 -5.84 -11.75
CA ALA A 8 8.93 -4.60 -12.42
C ALA A 8 8.54 -4.85 -13.88
N VAL A 9 9.38 -5.56 -14.64
CA VAL A 9 9.13 -5.92 -16.05
C VAL A 9 7.85 -6.74 -16.17
N SER A 10 7.64 -7.75 -15.31
CA SER A 10 6.42 -8.56 -15.33
C SER A 10 5.15 -7.72 -15.07
N ARG A 11 5.22 -6.71 -14.20
CA ARG A 11 4.10 -5.79 -13.93
C ARG A 11 3.79 -4.89 -15.12
N TYR A 12 4.82 -4.36 -15.78
CA TYR A 12 4.65 -3.54 -16.98
C TYR A 12 4.12 -4.34 -18.16
N LEU A 13 4.61 -5.57 -18.36
CA LEU A 13 4.08 -6.47 -19.39
C LEU A 13 2.63 -6.84 -19.13
N LEU A 14 2.27 -7.11 -17.87
CA LEU A 14 0.89 -7.39 -17.48
C LEU A 14 0.00 -6.17 -17.69
N SER A 15 0.45 -4.96 -17.34
CA SER A 15 -0.32 -3.72 -17.60
C SER A 15 -0.49 -3.47 -19.09
N LEU A 16 0.53 -3.70 -19.92
CA LEU A 16 0.43 -3.58 -21.38
C LEU A 16 -0.53 -4.60 -21.97
N GLY A 17 -0.48 -5.87 -21.52
CA GLY A 17 -1.42 -6.90 -21.95
C GLY A 17 -2.87 -6.56 -21.60
N VAL A 18 -3.11 -6.04 -20.40
CA VAL A 18 -4.43 -5.56 -19.98
C VAL A 18 -4.88 -4.37 -20.84
N ILE A 19 -4.00 -3.42 -21.13
CA ILE A 19 -4.30 -2.28 -22.00
C ILE A 19 -4.74 -2.75 -23.39
N VAL A 20 -3.98 -3.65 -24.03
CA VAL A 20 -4.32 -4.20 -25.34
C VAL A 20 -5.67 -4.93 -25.31
N LEU A 21 -5.91 -5.74 -24.27
CA LEU A 21 -7.18 -6.45 -24.09
C LEU A 21 -8.35 -5.48 -23.95
N PHE A 22 -8.23 -4.44 -23.14
CA PHE A 22 -9.27 -3.43 -22.97
C PHE A 22 -9.48 -2.61 -24.24
N SER A 23 -8.43 -2.26 -24.97
CA SER A 23 -8.55 -1.56 -26.27
C SER A 23 -9.31 -2.42 -27.28
N PHE A 24 -9.07 -3.73 -27.28
CA PHE A 24 -9.79 -4.68 -28.13
C PHE A 24 -11.27 -4.78 -27.73
N ILE A 25 -11.55 -4.96 -26.43
CA ILE A 25 -12.92 -5.02 -25.90
C ILE A 25 -13.70 -3.74 -26.24
N SER A 26 -13.07 -2.56 -26.11
CA SER A 26 -13.71 -1.26 -26.37
C SER A 26 -14.12 -1.02 -27.83
N VAL A 27 -13.54 -1.76 -28.79
CA VAL A 27 -13.86 -1.62 -30.22
C VAL A 27 -14.77 -2.74 -30.71
N TYR A 28 -14.50 -3.96 -30.29
CA TYR A 28 -15.15 -5.15 -30.85
C TYR A 28 -16.36 -5.64 -30.05
N LEU A 29 -16.56 -5.20 -28.80
CA LEU A 29 -17.80 -5.53 -28.07
C LEU A 29 -18.91 -4.51 -28.33
N PRO A 30 -20.15 -4.98 -28.57
CA PRO A 30 -21.33 -4.12 -28.58
C PRO A 30 -21.50 -3.33 -27.26
N PRO A 31 -22.09 -2.13 -27.28
CA PRO A 31 -22.24 -1.29 -26.08
C PRO A 31 -22.94 -1.97 -24.89
N TRP A 32 -23.91 -2.84 -25.16
CA TRP A 32 -24.62 -3.61 -24.12
C TRP A 32 -23.73 -4.69 -23.51
N ALA A 33 -22.85 -5.33 -24.30
CA ALA A 33 -21.92 -6.36 -23.84
C ALA A 33 -20.70 -5.76 -23.14
N TYR A 34 -20.29 -4.54 -23.52
CA TYR A 34 -19.19 -3.80 -22.89
C TYR A 34 -19.42 -3.62 -21.38
N SER A 35 -20.61 -3.19 -20.96
CA SER A 35 -20.96 -3.02 -19.55
C SER A 35 -20.83 -4.33 -18.75
N TRP A 36 -21.24 -5.45 -19.35
CA TRP A 36 -21.08 -6.79 -18.74
C TRP A 36 -19.62 -7.22 -18.65
N ALA A 37 -18.80 -6.94 -19.66
CA ALA A 37 -17.37 -7.25 -19.65
C ALA A 37 -16.62 -6.44 -18.57
N VAL A 38 -16.94 -5.15 -18.41
CA VAL A 38 -16.41 -4.30 -17.34
C VAL A 38 -16.85 -4.81 -15.97
N LEU A 39 -18.12 -5.19 -15.81
CA LEU A 39 -18.63 -5.76 -14.57
C LEU A 39 -17.92 -7.09 -14.22
N ALA A 40 -17.78 -7.99 -15.19
CA ALA A 40 -17.07 -9.25 -15.01
C ALA A 40 -15.61 -9.03 -14.60
N TYR A 41 -14.93 -8.04 -15.18
CA TYR A 41 -13.58 -7.63 -14.77
C TYR A 41 -13.57 -7.13 -13.31
N LEU A 42 -14.48 -6.23 -12.93
CA LEU A 42 -14.56 -5.71 -11.56
C LEU A 42 -14.81 -6.82 -10.54
N VAL A 43 -15.74 -7.73 -10.83
CA VAL A 43 -16.05 -8.88 -9.97
C VAL A 43 -14.84 -9.81 -9.85
N THR A 44 -14.18 -10.13 -10.96
CA THR A 44 -12.98 -10.98 -10.96
C THR A 44 -11.84 -10.32 -10.19
N PHE A 45 -11.62 -9.02 -10.38
CA PHE A 45 -10.63 -8.25 -9.65
C PHE A 45 -10.93 -8.24 -8.14
N MET A 46 -12.19 -8.02 -7.75
CA MET A 46 -12.60 -8.10 -6.35
C MET A 46 -12.39 -9.49 -5.76
N ALA A 47 -12.74 -10.55 -6.49
CA ALA A 47 -12.55 -11.93 -6.06
C ALA A 47 -11.06 -12.24 -5.82
N ILE A 48 -10.17 -11.86 -6.76
CA ILE A 48 -8.73 -12.02 -6.61
C ILE A 48 -8.22 -11.25 -5.38
N ASN A 49 -8.62 -9.99 -5.21
CA ASN A 49 -8.21 -9.19 -4.05
C ASN A 49 -8.69 -9.82 -2.74
N MET A 50 -9.92 -10.30 -2.68
CA MET A 50 -10.46 -10.98 -1.50
C MET A 50 -9.65 -12.23 -1.15
N VAL A 51 -9.26 -13.04 -2.14
CA VAL A 51 -8.40 -14.21 -1.91
C VAL A 51 -7.03 -13.79 -1.39
N VAL A 52 -6.40 -12.79 -1.99
CA VAL A 52 -5.07 -12.30 -1.56
C VAL A 52 -5.12 -11.75 -0.13
N VAL A 53 -6.13 -10.93 0.18
CA VAL A 53 -6.36 -10.38 1.52
C VAL A 53 -6.65 -11.50 2.52
N GLY A 54 -7.48 -12.48 2.16
CA GLY A 54 -7.80 -13.63 3.00
C GLY A 54 -6.57 -14.48 3.34
N ILE A 55 -5.70 -14.74 2.34
CA ILE A 55 -4.43 -15.45 2.56
C ILE A 55 -3.52 -14.66 3.52
N SER A 56 -3.46 -13.33 3.36
CA SER A 56 -2.69 -12.46 4.25
C SER A 56 -3.24 -12.49 5.69
N ALA A 57 -4.55 -12.33 5.85
CA ALA A 57 -5.23 -12.38 7.14
C ALA A 57 -4.98 -13.73 7.86
N ARG A 58 -5.09 -14.86 7.14
CA ARG A 58 -4.81 -16.18 7.70
C ARG A 58 -3.35 -16.35 8.13
N ARG A 59 -2.40 -15.68 7.49
CA ARG A 59 -1.00 -15.66 7.94
C ARG A 59 -0.86 -14.84 9.22
N LEU A 60 -1.43 -13.64 9.26
CA LEU A 60 -1.41 -12.78 10.46
C LEU A 60 -2.01 -13.48 11.68
N LEU A 61 -3.12 -14.21 11.51
CA LEU A 61 -3.73 -14.99 12.59
C LEU A 61 -2.81 -16.12 13.09
N ARG A 62 -2.18 -16.88 12.18
CA ARG A 62 -1.20 -17.91 12.55
C ARG A 62 0.04 -17.33 13.22
N ASP A 63 0.45 -16.13 12.83
CA ASP A 63 1.56 -15.42 13.48
C ASP A 63 1.16 -14.97 14.88
N LEU A 64 -0.08 -14.49 15.06
CA LEU A 64 -0.64 -14.10 16.35
C LEU A 64 -0.74 -15.28 17.31
N GLU A 65 -1.33 -16.41 16.87
CA GLU A 65 -1.43 -17.65 17.66
C GLU A 65 -0.05 -18.20 18.07
N TYR A 66 0.92 -18.14 17.16
CA TYR A 66 2.28 -18.60 17.45
C TYR A 66 2.95 -17.77 18.54
N VAL A 67 2.85 -16.44 18.44
CA VAL A 67 3.48 -15.50 19.36
C VAL A 67 2.74 -15.47 20.70
N SER A 68 1.40 -15.51 20.70
CA SER A 68 0.60 -15.51 21.94
C SER A 68 0.81 -16.77 22.79
N GLY A 69 1.19 -17.90 22.17
CA GLY A 69 1.57 -19.12 22.89
C GLY A 69 2.95 -19.08 23.55
N GLY A 70 3.71 -18.00 23.44
CA GLY A 70 4.97 -17.80 24.15
C GLY A 70 4.77 -17.27 25.57
N ARG A 71 5.74 -17.48 26.46
CA ARG A 71 5.72 -16.86 27.79
C ARG A 71 5.84 -15.34 27.66
N VAL A 72 5.02 -14.61 28.42
CA VAL A 72 5.06 -13.15 28.46
C VAL A 72 6.31 -12.69 29.20
N LEU A 73 7.14 -11.88 28.53
CA LEU A 73 8.34 -11.26 29.07
C LEU A 73 8.07 -9.83 29.54
N PHE A 74 7.21 -9.10 28.82
CA PHE A 74 6.89 -7.72 29.13
C PHE A 74 5.50 -7.35 28.58
N GLU A 75 4.74 -6.53 29.30
CA GLU A 75 3.40 -6.09 28.87
C GLU A 75 3.16 -4.64 29.30
N GLU A 76 2.55 -3.86 28.41
CA GLU A 76 2.08 -2.51 28.71
C GLU A 76 0.62 -2.31 28.32
N THR A 77 -0.18 -1.91 29.30
CA THR A 77 -1.62 -1.72 29.15
C THR A 77 -1.96 -0.41 28.45
N LYS A 78 -3.08 -0.42 27.72
CA LYS A 78 -3.67 0.75 27.04
C LYS A 78 -3.70 2.04 27.86
N ARG A 79 -4.08 1.97 29.14
CA ARG A 79 -4.13 3.16 30.01
C ARG A 79 -2.76 3.80 30.21
N ARG A 80 -1.71 3.00 30.43
CA ARG A 80 -0.37 3.50 30.73
C ARG A 80 0.29 4.09 29.49
N VAL A 81 0.18 3.40 28.35
CA VAL A 81 0.64 3.88 27.06
C VAL A 81 -0.05 5.20 26.70
N GLN A 82 -1.37 5.31 26.88
CA GLN A 82 -2.10 6.55 26.61
C GLN A 82 -1.68 7.72 27.51
N LEU A 83 -1.40 7.47 28.79
CA LEU A 83 -0.91 8.51 29.71
C LEU A 83 0.46 9.03 29.30
N LEU A 84 1.39 8.15 28.92
CA LEU A 84 2.71 8.53 28.41
C LEU A 84 2.59 9.26 27.07
N ARG A 85 1.73 8.77 26.17
CA ARG A 85 1.45 9.37 24.86
C ARG A 85 0.93 10.80 24.97
N ARG A 86 0.00 11.08 25.91
CA ARG A 86 -0.56 12.42 26.12
C ARG A 86 0.46 13.44 26.62
N ARG A 87 1.54 13.00 27.28
CA ARG A 87 2.63 13.89 27.73
C ARG A 87 3.58 14.28 26.60
N ASP A 88 3.50 13.60 25.46
CA ASP A 88 4.37 13.83 24.32
C ASP A 88 3.75 14.81 23.31
N ARG A 89 4.00 16.11 23.52
CA ARG A 89 3.50 17.17 22.63
C ARG A 89 4.04 17.07 21.19
N LYS A 90 5.27 16.57 21.02
CA LYS A 90 5.89 16.43 19.69
C LYS A 90 5.27 15.32 18.86
N LEU A 91 4.66 14.32 19.50
CA LEU A 91 3.96 13.25 18.79
C LEU A 91 2.77 13.77 17.98
N GLU A 92 2.05 14.76 18.51
CA GLU A 92 0.88 15.31 17.82
C GLU A 92 1.28 16.04 16.53
N GLU A 93 2.38 16.79 16.55
CA GLU A 93 2.93 17.46 15.37
C GLU A 93 3.40 16.45 14.30
N GLU A 94 4.13 15.42 14.72
CA GLU A 94 4.59 14.33 13.84
C GLU A 94 3.40 13.58 13.21
N SER A 95 2.38 13.24 14.01
CA SER A 95 1.19 12.53 13.55
C SER A 95 0.34 13.38 12.59
N ARG A 96 0.17 14.68 12.86
CA ARG A 96 -0.55 15.61 11.97
C ARG A 96 0.15 15.76 10.63
N SER A 97 1.48 15.81 10.62
CA SER A 97 2.26 15.85 9.38
C SER A 97 2.04 14.58 8.53
N GLN A 98 2.08 13.41 9.16
CA GLN A 98 1.81 12.13 8.49
C GLN A 98 0.37 12.04 7.97
N LEU A 99 -0.62 12.39 8.79
CA LEU A 99 -2.03 12.39 8.39
C LEU A 99 -2.29 13.36 7.23
N ARG A 100 -1.66 14.54 7.22
CA ARG A 100 -1.77 15.47 6.08
C ARG A 100 -1.19 14.88 4.80
N SER A 101 -0.05 14.19 4.88
CA SER A 101 0.55 13.51 3.73
C SER A 101 -0.32 12.36 3.23
N GLN A 102 -0.85 11.55 4.14
CA GLN A 102 -1.76 10.45 3.81
C GLN A 102 -3.08 10.96 3.22
N ALA A 103 -3.68 12.00 3.81
CA ALA A 103 -4.91 12.62 3.32
C ALA A 103 -4.73 13.21 1.92
N LYS A 104 -3.60 13.90 1.65
CA LYS A 104 -3.27 14.37 0.29
C LYS A 104 -3.20 13.22 -0.71
N SER A 105 -2.62 12.09 -0.30
CA SER A 105 -2.52 10.90 -1.15
C SER A 105 -3.89 10.26 -1.41
N MET A 106 -4.75 10.16 -0.39
CA MET A 106 -6.12 9.65 -0.54
C MET A 106 -6.98 10.59 -1.40
N LEU A 107 -6.85 11.90 -1.25
CA LEU A 107 -7.52 12.88 -2.09
C LEU A 107 -7.07 12.77 -3.55
N GLY A 108 -5.76 12.58 -3.80
CA GLY A 108 -5.26 12.32 -5.15
C GLY A 108 -5.85 11.05 -5.77
N LEU A 109 -5.97 9.97 -4.99
CA LEU A 109 -6.59 8.72 -5.44
C LEU A 109 -8.09 8.90 -5.73
N LEU A 110 -8.83 9.56 -4.83
CA LEU A 110 -10.25 9.85 -5.01
C LEU A 110 -10.49 10.73 -6.24
N LEU A 111 -9.67 11.76 -6.44
CA LEU A 111 -9.74 12.62 -7.62
C LEU A 111 -9.50 11.81 -8.90
N ALA A 112 -8.47 10.95 -8.92
CA ALA A 112 -8.20 10.08 -10.05
C ALA A 112 -9.37 9.12 -10.33
N PHE A 113 -9.98 8.56 -9.29
CA PHE A 113 -11.16 7.70 -9.41
C PHE A 113 -12.36 8.45 -10.01
N VAL A 114 -12.65 9.66 -9.53
CA VAL A 114 -13.72 10.50 -10.07
C VAL A 114 -13.47 10.86 -11.54
N VAL A 115 -12.23 11.23 -11.90
CA VAL A 115 -11.85 11.53 -13.29
C VAL A 115 -12.07 10.32 -14.19
N ILE A 116 -11.64 9.12 -13.77
CA ILE A 116 -11.89 7.88 -14.52
C ILE A 116 -13.40 7.62 -14.66
N MET A 117 -14.17 7.77 -13.58
CA MET A 117 -15.62 7.56 -13.65
C MET A 117 -16.33 8.54 -14.59
N VAL A 118 -15.94 9.81 -14.62
CA VAL A 118 -16.50 10.80 -15.55
C VAL A 118 -16.11 10.46 -17.00
N LEU A 119 -14.84 10.13 -17.24
CA LEU A 119 -14.33 9.81 -18.59
C LEU A 119 -14.97 8.55 -19.18
N PHE A 120 -15.18 7.51 -18.37
CA PHE A 120 -15.68 6.21 -18.84
C PHE A 120 -17.20 6.03 -18.65
N GLY A 121 -17.80 6.71 -17.67
CA GLY A 121 -19.23 6.65 -17.38
C GLY A 121 -20.08 7.50 -18.32
N THR A 122 -19.50 8.52 -18.97
CA THR A 122 -20.23 9.35 -19.93
C THR A 122 -19.78 9.04 -21.38
N PRO A 123 -20.68 8.57 -22.25
CA PRO A 123 -20.34 8.26 -23.64
C PRO A 123 -19.77 9.47 -24.41
N GLN A 124 -20.20 10.68 -24.07
CA GLN A 124 -19.73 11.93 -24.70
C GLN A 124 -18.26 12.20 -24.40
N MET A 125 -17.83 12.07 -23.14
CA MET A 125 -16.41 12.27 -22.79
C MET A 125 -15.53 11.21 -23.41
N ARG A 126 -15.99 9.94 -23.41
CA ARG A 126 -15.28 8.85 -24.09
C ARG A 126 -15.09 9.14 -25.58
N ASN A 127 -16.13 9.61 -26.25
CA ASN A 127 -16.06 9.91 -27.68
C ASN A 127 -15.17 11.12 -27.98
N LEU A 128 -15.21 12.19 -27.16
CA LEU A 128 -14.34 13.37 -27.31
C LEU A 128 -12.85 13.03 -27.19
N VAL A 129 -12.53 12.11 -26.30
CA VAL A 129 -11.14 11.69 -26.07
C VAL A 129 -10.61 10.80 -27.20
N VAL A 130 -11.50 10.03 -27.84
CA VAL A 130 -11.15 9.07 -28.89
C VAL A 130 -11.25 9.68 -30.29
N SER A 131 -12.06 10.73 -30.48
CA SER A 131 -12.28 11.35 -31.79
C SER A 131 -11.04 12.05 -32.35
N ALA A 132 -10.32 12.81 -31.53
CA ALA A 132 -9.13 13.55 -31.97
C ALA A 132 -7.99 12.62 -32.45
N PRO A 133 -7.63 11.53 -31.73
CA PRO A 133 -6.69 10.54 -32.25
C PRO A 133 -7.23 9.78 -33.48
N LYS A 134 -8.53 9.48 -33.51
CA LYS A 134 -9.17 8.72 -34.61
C LYS A 134 -9.03 9.45 -35.94
N GLU A 135 -9.31 10.76 -35.97
CA GLU A 135 -9.21 11.57 -37.19
C GLU A 135 -7.78 11.64 -37.73
N LEU A 136 -6.80 11.77 -36.84
CA LEU A 136 -5.38 11.77 -37.20
C LEU A 136 -4.95 10.39 -37.76
N ILE A 137 -5.38 9.31 -37.12
CA ILE A 137 -5.01 7.93 -37.51
C ILE A 137 -5.73 7.48 -38.78
N MET A 138 -6.97 7.94 -39.02
CA MET A 138 -7.70 7.69 -40.27
C MET A 138 -6.96 8.23 -41.50
N GLY A 139 -6.14 9.29 -41.34
CA GLY A 139 -5.26 9.78 -42.41
C GLY A 139 -4.16 8.79 -42.82
N PHE A 140 -3.85 7.80 -41.98
CA PHE A 140 -2.81 6.78 -42.21
C PHE A 140 -3.38 5.37 -42.40
N VAL A 141 -4.55 5.09 -41.83
CA VAL A 141 -5.20 3.76 -41.83
C VAL A 141 -6.62 3.89 -42.35
N GLY A 142 -6.89 3.31 -43.52
CA GLY A 142 -8.20 3.39 -44.18
C GLY A 142 -9.33 2.56 -43.52
N ASP A 143 -9.01 1.73 -42.53
CA ASP A 143 -9.99 0.94 -41.78
C ASP A 143 -10.40 1.65 -40.47
N GLU A 144 -11.68 2.00 -40.39
CA GLU A 144 -12.29 2.67 -39.23
C GLU A 144 -12.14 1.89 -37.92
N ARG A 145 -12.21 0.55 -37.96
CA ARG A 145 -12.09 -0.28 -36.75
C ARG A 145 -10.66 -0.31 -36.22
N VAL A 146 -9.70 -0.34 -37.13
CA VAL A 146 -8.27 -0.29 -36.77
C VAL A 146 -7.91 1.10 -36.22
N ALA A 147 -8.45 2.16 -36.84
CA ALA A 147 -8.26 3.54 -36.35
C ALA A 147 -8.85 3.74 -34.94
N LEU A 148 -10.03 3.20 -34.67
CA LEU A 148 -10.65 3.21 -33.33
C LEU A 148 -9.81 2.43 -32.31
N PHE A 149 -9.30 1.25 -32.69
CA PHE A 149 -8.47 0.42 -31.81
C PHE A 149 -7.18 1.14 -31.41
N LEU A 150 -6.47 1.71 -32.37
CA LEU A 150 -5.24 2.47 -32.13
C LEU A 150 -5.49 3.71 -31.28
N SER A 151 -6.66 4.34 -31.44
CA SER A 151 -7.07 5.50 -30.64
C SER A 151 -7.31 5.15 -29.18
N TYR A 152 -8.02 4.05 -28.90
CA TYR A 152 -8.19 3.53 -27.53
C TYR A 152 -6.86 3.06 -26.93
N LEU A 153 -5.99 2.44 -27.72
CA LEU A 153 -4.66 2.02 -27.29
C LEU A 153 -3.82 3.21 -26.86
N LEU A 154 -3.76 4.26 -27.68
CA LEU A 154 -3.06 5.50 -27.38
C LEU A 154 -3.63 6.15 -26.10
N PHE A 155 -4.95 6.20 -25.97
CA PHE A 155 -5.60 6.78 -24.81
C PHE A 155 -5.25 6.05 -23.51
N TYR A 156 -5.34 4.71 -23.48
CA TYR A 156 -4.99 3.94 -22.29
C TYR A 156 -3.49 4.00 -21.96
N LEU A 157 -2.62 4.09 -22.97
CA LEU A 157 -1.19 4.34 -22.75
C LEU A 157 -0.95 5.72 -22.14
N LEU A 158 -1.60 6.78 -22.64
CA LEU A 158 -1.52 8.12 -22.06
C LEU A 158 -2.05 8.14 -20.63
N LEU A 159 -3.14 7.43 -20.35
CA LEU A 159 -3.70 7.31 -19.00
C LEU A 159 -2.75 6.53 -18.08
N MET A 160 -2.08 5.48 -18.57
CA MET A 160 -1.03 4.79 -17.82
C MET A 160 0.12 5.74 -17.49
N VAL A 161 0.64 6.48 -18.48
CA VAL A 161 1.72 7.46 -18.25
C VAL A 161 1.27 8.55 -17.28
N ALA A 162 0.10 9.14 -17.47
CA ALA A 162 -0.47 10.14 -16.57
C ALA A 162 -0.64 9.58 -15.15
N SER A 163 -1.16 8.36 -15.00
CA SER A 163 -1.30 7.73 -13.69
C SER A 163 0.04 7.48 -13.02
N THR A 164 1.08 7.08 -13.77
CA THR A 164 2.43 6.93 -13.23
C THR A 164 3.04 8.27 -12.86
N LEU A 165 2.81 9.34 -13.62
CA LEU A 165 3.30 10.68 -13.32
C LEU A 165 2.60 11.31 -12.13
N VAL A 166 1.29 11.09 -11.98
CA VAL A 166 0.52 11.52 -10.83
C VAL A 166 0.94 10.73 -9.60
N THR A 167 1.06 9.40 -9.68
CA THR A 167 1.37 8.55 -8.51
C THR A 167 2.84 8.58 -8.11
N LYS A 168 3.77 8.90 -9.01
CA LYS A 168 5.22 8.99 -8.72
C LYS A 168 5.53 9.99 -7.60
N PRO A 169 5.06 11.24 -7.54
CA PRO A 169 5.29 12.12 -6.40
C PRO A 169 4.59 11.67 -5.10
N PHE A 170 3.47 10.94 -5.17
CA PHE A 170 2.83 10.38 -3.97
C PHE A 170 3.51 9.10 -3.45
N GLY A 171 4.22 8.36 -4.30
CA GLY A 171 4.99 7.16 -3.93
C GLY A 171 6.51 7.35 -3.82
N ALA A 172 7.06 8.44 -4.37
CA ALA A 172 8.48 8.79 -4.37
C ALA A 172 8.84 9.87 -3.34
N GLY A 173 7.88 10.29 -2.50
CA GLY A 173 8.21 10.88 -1.21
C GLY A 173 8.88 9.81 -0.37
N GLY A 174 10.22 9.86 -0.34
CA GLY A 174 11.11 8.82 0.16
C GLY A 174 10.62 8.17 1.45
N VAL A 175 10.82 6.84 1.52
CA VAL A 175 10.74 6.03 2.74
C VAL A 175 9.76 6.63 3.74
N GLN A 176 8.45 6.53 3.47
CA GLN A 176 7.45 6.87 4.47
C GLN A 176 7.65 5.92 5.64
N GLU A 177 8.49 6.34 6.57
CA GLU A 177 8.62 5.76 7.89
C GLU A 177 7.31 6.05 8.61
N THR A 178 6.29 5.22 8.33
CA THR A 178 5.00 5.32 9.00
C THR A 178 5.27 5.11 10.48
N LEU A 179 4.97 6.15 11.26
CA LEU A 179 5.14 6.11 12.70
C LEU A 179 3.92 5.37 13.26
N VAL A 180 4.17 4.20 13.82
CA VAL A 180 3.16 3.38 14.48
C VAL A 180 3.38 3.50 15.98
N VAL A 181 2.39 4.05 16.66
CA VAL A 181 2.35 4.09 18.13
C VAL A 181 1.24 3.13 18.57
N PRO A 182 1.60 1.95 19.13
CA PRO A 182 0.60 1.05 19.70
C PRO A 182 -0.21 1.75 20.77
N SER A 183 -1.46 1.34 20.93
CA SER A 183 -2.21 1.59 22.15
C SER A 183 -1.80 0.62 23.25
N GLU A 184 -1.50 -0.64 22.92
CA GLU A 184 -1.03 -1.66 23.86
C GLU A 184 -0.05 -2.62 23.17
N TYR A 185 0.82 -3.27 23.94
CA TYR A 185 1.72 -4.27 23.39
C TYR A 185 2.16 -5.29 24.43
N VAL A 186 2.47 -6.49 23.93
CA VAL A 186 2.96 -7.63 24.72
C VAL A 186 4.21 -8.17 24.04
N VAL A 187 5.31 -8.24 24.78
CA VAL A 187 6.54 -8.92 24.37
C VAL A 187 6.54 -10.31 24.99
N THR A 188 6.67 -11.31 24.13
CA THR A 188 6.76 -12.73 24.50
C THR A 188 8.13 -13.28 24.11
N GLU A 189 8.47 -14.47 24.58
CA GLU A 189 9.67 -15.20 24.14
C GLU A 189 9.69 -15.44 22.62
N ARG A 190 8.53 -15.47 21.97
CA ARG A 190 8.40 -15.82 20.54
C ARG A 190 8.27 -14.59 19.64
N GLY A 191 8.04 -13.41 20.20
CA GLY A 191 7.80 -12.20 19.41
C GLY A 191 7.10 -11.06 20.15
N LEU A 192 6.76 -10.02 19.40
CA LEU A 192 6.06 -8.80 19.83
C LEU A 192 4.63 -8.79 19.28
N ILE A 193 3.64 -8.56 20.14
CA ILE A 193 2.24 -8.35 19.78
C ILE A 193 1.91 -6.87 19.99
N ILE A 194 1.29 -6.26 18.98
CA ILE A 194 0.86 -4.85 18.95
C ILE A 194 -0.66 -4.81 18.82
N ASP A 195 -1.32 -4.02 19.67
CA ASP A 195 -2.78 -3.77 19.65
C ASP A 195 -3.62 -5.05 19.55
N SER A 196 -3.15 -6.12 20.19
CA SER A 196 -3.78 -7.46 20.22
C SER A 196 -4.13 -8.04 18.84
N SER A 197 -3.55 -7.52 17.76
CA SER A 197 -3.97 -7.81 16.38
C SER A 197 -2.82 -8.04 15.41
N ILE A 198 -1.64 -7.47 15.68
CA ILE A 198 -0.46 -7.59 14.82
C ILE A 198 0.65 -8.27 15.61
N ALA A 199 1.14 -9.40 15.12
CA ALA A 199 2.25 -10.12 15.72
C ALA A 199 3.51 -10.09 14.84
N TYR A 200 4.65 -9.86 15.48
CA TYR A 200 5.97 -9.87 14.88
C TYR A 200 6.78 -11.00 15.51
N ARG A 201 7.16 -11.99 14.71
CA ARG A 201 7.97 -13.12 15.16
C ARG A 201 9.42 -12.72 15.36
N PHE A 202 10.06 -13.24 16.41
CA PHE A 202 11.50 -13.14 16.58
C PHE A 202 12.28 -14.09 15.64
N PRO A 203 13.49 -13.70 15.22
CA PRO A 203 14.15 -12.40 15.46
C PRO A 203 13.54 -11.26 14.62
N LEU A 204 13.39 -10.07 15.21
CA LEU A 204 12.92 -8.89 14.47
C LEU A 204 14.00 -8.39 13.51
N ARG A 205 13.63 -8.13 12.26
CA ARG A 205 14.51 -7.46 11.29
C ARG A 205 14.29 -5.95 11.38
N ALA A 206 15.23 -5.24 11.98
CA ALA A 206 15.15 -3.81 12.15
C ALA A 206 16.37 -3.11 11.52
N LYS A 207 16.18 -1.90 10.98
CA LYS A 207 17.29 -1.03 10.56
C LYS A 207 17.92 -0.28 11.74
N GLY A 208 17.20 -0.18 12.85
CA GLY A 208 17.67 0.56 14.02
C GLY A 208 16.79 0.32 15.25
N LEU A 209 17.42 0.43 16.42
CA LEU A 209 16.80 0.37 17.73
C LEU A 209 17.26 1.59 18.53
N ASN A 210 16.37 2.56 18.74
CA ASN A 210 16.66 3.81 19.42
C ASN A 210 15.91 3.87 20.76
N VAL A 211 16.51 4.48 21.77
CA VAL A 211 15.86 4.74 23.07
C VAL A 211 15.78 6.23 23.28
N SER A 212 14.62 6.72 23.73
CA SER A 212 14.46 8.12 24.15
C SER A 212 14.05 8.17 25.62
N PRO A 213 15.02 8.30 26.56
CA PRO A 213 14.71 8.40 27.99
C PRO A 213 13.86 9.62 28.34
N SER A 214 14.08 10.74 27.64
CA SER A 214 13.34 12.00 27.85
C SER A 214 11.86 11.89 27.48
N ARG A 215 11.53 11.14 26.41
CA ARG A 215 10.15 10.91 25.94
C ARG A 215 9.57 9.55 26.37
N ARG A 216 10.34 8.75 27.11
CA ARG A 216 9.96 7.44 27.70
C ARG A 216 9.41 6.43 26.68
N TYR A 217 10.15 6.24 25.58
CA TYR A 217 9.84 5.20 24.59
C TYR A 217 11.09 4.51 24.04
N VAL A 218 10.88 3.30 23.53
CA VAL A 218 11.82 2.55 22.69
C VAL A 218 11.29 2.54 21.25
N GLU A 219 12.11 2.92 20.29
CA GLU A 219 11.76 3.00 18.86
C GLU A 219 12.44 1.87 18.07
N LEU A 220 11.63 1.11 17.36
CA LEU A 220 12.04 0.02 16.46
C LEU A 220 11.80 0.45 15.01
N VAL A 221 12.84 0.50 14.19
CA VAL A 221 12.70 0.78 12.76
C VAL A 221 12.61 -0.55 12.01
N LEU A 222 11.42 -1.10 11.84
CA LEU A 222 11.21 -2.43 11.26
C LEU A 222 11.25 -2.38 9.72
N SER A 223 12.02 -3.31 9.13
CA SER A 223 12.04 -3.54 7.68
C SER A 223 10.86 -4.43 7.27
N GLY A 224 9.90 -3.90 6.50
CA GLY A 224 8.82 -4.70 5.90
C GLY A 224 7.72 -5.10 6.88
N ALA A 225 6.88 -4.13 7.26
CA ALA A 225 5.72 -4.35 8.11
C ALA A 225 4.85 -5.56 7.65
N PRO A 226 4.41 -6.45 8.56
CA PRO A 226 3.66 -7.66 8.24
C PRO A 226 2.40 -7.39 7.41
N ALA A 227 1.74 -6.26 7.64
CA ALA A 227 0.54 -5.85 6.91
C ALA A 227 0.81 -5.44 5.44
N LEU A 228 2.04 -5.08 5.09
CA LEU A 228 2.40 -4.45 3.81
C LEU A 228 3.71 -5.01 3.25
N ARG A 229 3.90 -6.33 3.28
CA ARG A 229 5.03 -6.98 2.59
C ARG A 229 4.89 -6.84 1.07
N GLY A 230 5.34 -5.70 0.54
CA GLY A 230 5.27 -5.39 -0.90
C GLY A 230 6.01 -4.15 -1.37
N GLY A 231 6.44 -3.25 -0.47
CA GLY A 231 7.28 -2.11 -0.78
C GLY A 231 8.32 -1.94 0.31
N GLY A 232 9.48 -1.35 0.01
CA GLY A 232 10.55 -1.04 0.97
C GLY A 232 10.18 -0.01 2.05
N MET A 233 8.93 -0.04 2.52
CA MET A 233 8.42 0.76 3.63
C MET A 233 9.01 0.23 4.94
N THR A 234 9.78 1.09 5.59
CA THR A 234 10.18 0.93 6.97
C THR A 234 9.04 1.42 7.87
N SER A 235 8.77 0.72 8.95
CA SER A 235 7.79 1.16 9.96
C SER A 235 8.53 1.51 11.23
N ARG A 236 8.35 2.74 11.72
CA ARG A 236 8.88 3.17 13.02
C ARG A 236 7.86 2.85 14.08
N VAL A 237 8.08 1.79 14.84
CA VAL A 237 7.22 1.38 15.95
C VAL A 237 7.77 1.99 17.24
N ARG A 238 7.00 2.89 17.89
CA ARG A 238 7.37 3.47 19.19
C ARG A 238 6.61 2.82 20.32
N LEU A 239 7.33 2.08 21.16
CA LEU A 239 6.83 1.42 22.34
C LEU A 239 7.02 2.33 23.56
N TYR A 240 5.94 2.97 24.02
CA TYR A 240 5.98 3.80 25.24
C TYR A 240 6.01 2.91 26.48
N THR A 241 6.93 3.19 27.41
CA THR A 241 6.96 2.54 28.73
C THR A 241 7.67 3.41 29.75
N SER A 242 7.26 3.29 31.02
CA SER A 242 8.04 3.83 32.13
C SER A 242 9.36 3.08 32.37
N LYS A 243 9.46 1.82 31.95
CA LYS A 243 10.61 0.93 32.17
C LYS A 243 11.38 0.70 30.86
N PHE A 244 11.89 1.78 30.27
CA PHE A 244 12.50 1.75 28.94
C PHE A 244 13.81 0.93 28.88
N GLU A 245 14.55 0.82 30.00
CA GLU A 245 15.79 0.03 30.09
C GLU A 245 15.49 -1.48 30.00
N GLU A 246 14.51 -1.96 30.79
CA GLU A 246 14.08 -3.36 30.79
C GLU A 246 13.58 -3.79 29.39
N LEU A 247 12.77 -2.95 28.76
CA LEU A 247 12.27 -3.21 27.40
C LEU A 247 13.38 -3.21 26.36
N TYR A 248 14.37 -2.30 26.47
CA TYR A 248 15.47 -2.21 25.53
C TYR A 248 16.35 -3.46 25.56
N GLU A 249 16.69 -3.98 26.75
CA GLU A 249 17.51 -5.19 26.88
C GLU A 249 16.80 -6.44 26.32
N ILE A 250 15.49 -6.57 26.55
CA ILE A 250 14.68 -7.66 25.97
C ILE A 250 14.67 -7.57 24.44
N LEU A 251 14.53 -6.37 23.87
CA LEU A 251 14.49 -6.20 22.42
C LEU A 251 15.88 -6.35 21.78
N LYS A 252 16.93 -5.84 22.40
CA LYS A 252 18.32 -5.91 21.90
C LYS A 252 18.79 -7.34 21.70
N SER A 253 18.40 -8.25 22.59
CA SER A 253 18.71 -9.69 22.48
C SER A 253 17.93 -10.42 21.38
N ASN A 254 16.84 -9.83 20.87
CA ASN A 254 15.90 -10.47 19.94
C ASN A 254 15.73 -9.73 18.59
N VAL A 255 16.56 -8.71 18.34
CA VAL A 255 16.56 -7.90 17.11
C VAL A 255 17.84 -8.16 16.32
N VAL A 256 17.69 -8.44 15.03
CA VAL A 256 18.78 -8.49 14.06
C VAL A 256 18.79 -7.16 13.30
N LEU A 257 19.90 -6.43 13.42
CA LEU A 257 20.10 -5.16 12.74
C LEU A 257 20.52 -5.40 11.28
N GLU A 258 19.67 -4.97 10.34
CA GLU A 258 20.00 -4.94 8.91
C GLU A 258 20.79 -3.65 8.61
N GLY A 259 22.09 -3.78 8.38
CA GLY A 259 22.99 -2.72 7.91
C GLY A 259 22.81 -2.38 6.43
#